data_AF-A0A2E0QRA4-F1
#
_entry.id   AF-A0A2E0QRA4-F1
#
_cell.length_a   1.000
_cell.length_b   1.000
_cell.length_c   1.000
_cell.angle_alpha   90.00
_cell.angle_beta   90.00
_cell.angle_gamma   90.00
#
_symmetry.space_group_name_H-M   'P 1'
#
loop_
_entity.id
_entity.type
_entity.pdbx_description
1 polymer ?
#
loop_
_entity_poly.entity_id
_entity_poly.type
_entity_poly.pdbx_seq_one_letter_code
_entity_poly.pdbx_strand_id
1 'polypeptide(L)'
;MAKTNADIEDLLWSRAEKILSGSHFRNDASGFDRRTLIRRANDIGGLKMHLLHSSKVEELGRIPESSEGTTVEAISGIELYGASRVEVVMVSHRWLRPSIDIKLAHPDSESNCKAKVINEYTKWRRKWVKHKHGFLPEIYYWIDYSCVDQSQTANAVPLLPIWVACCERFLQIETPEYHDRAWCRVETILSHIFSFADHHTVVDLGFRCRWPDSGVETEMVICDPECGATTKEEDKPLLRRLTSLIRDVEPVNSMRPQIVVGETKIKCYRL
;
A
#
# COMPACT_ATOMS: atom_id res chain seq x y z
N MET A 1 27.12 23.34 7.57
CA MET A 1 26.90 23.01 6.14
C MET A 1 25.49 22.48 6.00
N ALA A 2 24.72 22.96 5.02
CA ALA A 2 23.40 22.41 4.74
C ALA A 2 23.54 20.96 4.21
N LYS A 3 22.68 20.05 4.65
CA LYS A 3 22.65 18.68 4.13
C LYS A 3 22.14 18.68 2.69
N THR A 4 22.69 17.81 1.85
CA THR A 4 22.20 17.61 0.48
C THR A 4 20.92 16.77 0.48
N ASN A 5 20.17 16.76 -0.63
CA ASN A 5 18.98 15.89 -0.76
C ASN A 5 19.34 14.41 -0.64
N ALA A 6 20.49 13.99 -1.16
CA ALA A 6 20.99 12.62 -1.03
C ALA A 6 21.25 12.25 0.45
N ASP A 7 21.84 13.15 1.23
CA ASP A 7 22.07 12.93 2.67
C ASP A 7 20.76 12.78 3.45
N ILE A 8 19.70 13.50 3.03
CA ILE A 8 18.37 13.40 3.64
C ILE A 8 17.74 12.05 3.27
N GLU A 9 17.81 11.66 2.00
CA GLU A 9 17.26 10.39 1.53
C GLU A 9 17.90 9.19 2.25
N ASP A 10 19.24 9.14 2.30
CA ASP A 10 19.96 8.07 2.99
C ASP A 10 19.66 8.02 4.49
N LEU A 11 19.46 9.18 5.11
CA LEU A 11 19.02 9.26 6.50
C LEU A 11 17.61 8.69 6.69
N LEU A 12 16.68 8.98 5.78
CA LEU A 12 15.32 8.44 5.83
C LEU A 12 15.34 6.92 5.66
N TRP A 13 16.10 6.40 4.70
CA TRP A 13 16.29 4.97 4.52
C TRP A 13 16.81 4.29 5.78
N SER A 14 17.94 4.77 6.32
CA SER A 14 18.55 4.19 7.51
C SER A 14 17.59 4.18 8.71
N ARG A 15 16.79 5.24 8.86
CA ARG A 15 15.77 5.31 9.91
C ARG A 15 14.63 4.33 9.67
N ALA A 16 14.11 4.23 8.44
CA ALA A 16 13.05 3.29 8.09
C ALA A 16 13.51 1.84 8.32
N GLU A 17 14.69 1.48 7.83
CA GLU A 17 15.32 0.17 8.03
C GLU A 17 15.47 -0.15 9.53
N LYS A 18 15.91 0.82 10.34
CA LYS A 18 16.03 0.66 11.80
C LYS A 18 14.68 0.41 12.48
N ILE A 19 13.60 1.03 12.02
CA ILE A 19 12.27 0.75 12.57
C ILE A 19 11.83 -0.66 12.20
N LEU A 20 11.92 -1.03 10.92
CA LEU A 20 11.43 -2.31 10.40
C LEU A 20 12.20 -3.52 10.94
N SER A 21 13.49 -3.36 11.22
CA SER A 21 14.35 -4.37 11.85
C SER A 21 14.31 -4.36 13.38
N GLY A 22 13.66 -3.36 13.99
CA GLY A 22 13.63 -3.19 15.43
C GLY A 22 12.74 -4.21 16.14
N SER A 23 13.11 -4.62 17.36
CA SER A 23 12.35 -5.58 18.15
C SER A 23 10.91 -5.15 18.46
N HIS A 24 10.66 -3.84 18.55
CA HIS A 24 9.32 -3.29 18.78
C HIS A 24 8.40 -3.39 17.57
N PHE A 25 8.95 -3.50 16.35
CA PHE A 25 8.18 -3.47 15.12
C PHE A 25 7.10 -4.54 15.07
N ARG A 26 7.44 -5.79 15.41
CA ARG A 26 6.46 -6.89 15.39
C ARG A 26 5.29 -6.62 16.33
N ASN A 27 5.56 -6.09 17.52
CA ASN A 27 4.51 -5.75 18.47
C ASN A 27 3.60 -4.65 17.89
N ASP A 28 4.20 -3.58 17.38
CA ASP A 28 3.48 -2.44 16.81
C ASP A 28 2.73 -2.80 15.51
N ALA A 29 3.20 -3.82 14.78
CA ALA A 29 2.62 -4.28 13.52
C ALA A 29 1.66 -5.47 13.67
N SER A 30 1.51 -6.07 14.86
CA SER A 30 0.73 -7.30 15.07
C SER A 30 -0.79 -7.10 15.18
N GLY A 31 -1.27 -5.86 15.36
CA GLY A 31 -2.67 -5.58 15.68
C GLY A 31 -3.43 -4.76 14.62
N PHE A 32 -4.72 -4.52 14.86
CA PHE A 32 -5.52 -3.62 14.02
C PHE A 32 -5.23 -2.14 14.30
N ASP A 33 -4.84 -1.78 15.53
CA ASP A 33 -4.52 -0.38 15.85
C ASP A 33 -3.11 -0.02 15.36
N ARG A 34 -3.05 0.69 14.23
CA ARG A 34 -1.80 1.08 13.58
C ARG A 34 -1.20 2.38 14.10
N ARG A 35 -1.85 3.06 15.06
CA ARG A 35 -1.43 4.41 15.48
C ARG A 35 -0.01 4.44 16.04
N THR A 36 0.42 3.44 16.80
CA THR A 36 1.79 3.40 17.33
C THR A 36 2.83 3.34 16.22
N LEU A 37 2.63 2.46 15.24
CA LEU A 37 3.56 2.34 14.10
C LEU A 37 3.54 3.59 13.22
N ILE A 38 2.35 4.17 12.97
CA ILE A 38 2.22 5.42 12.20
C ILE A 38 2.92 6.58 12.90
N ARG A 39 2.78 6.73 14.23
CA ARG A 39 3.50 7.78 14.98
C ARG A 39 5.01 7.63 14.83
N ARG A 40 5.53 6.41 15.01
CA ARG A 40 6.94 6.11 14.80
C ARG A 40 7.39 6.42 13.37
N ALA A 41 6.59 6.08 12.37
CA ALA A 41 6.87 6.39 10.97
C ALA A 41 6.94 7.90 10.74
N ASN A 42 5.97 8.65 11.27
CA ASN A 42 5.95 10.11 11.19
C ASN A 42 7.16 10.75 11.92
N ASP A 43 7.64 10.12 13.01
CA ASP A 43 8.79 10.59 13.80
C ASP A 43 10.15 10.33 13.12
N ILE A 44 10.21 9.53 12.05
CA ILE A 44 11.42 9.38 11.21
C ILE A 44 11.84 10.72 10.60
N GLY A 45 10.89 11.65 10.43
CA GLY A 45 11.04 12.82 9.58
C GLY A 45 10.66 12.52 8.14
N GLY A 46 10.61 13.55 7.30
CA GLY A 46 10.08 13.43 5.94
C GLY A 46 8.56 13.63 5.89
N LEU A 47 7.90 12.96 4.95
CA LEU A 47 6.46 13.09 4.73
C LEU A 47 5.67 12.31 5.79
N LYS A 48 4.72 12.97 6.45
CA LYS A 48 3.76 12.29 7.32
C LYS A 48 2.82 11.42 6.50
N MET A 49 2.42 10.28 7.05
CA MET A 49 1.44 9.41 6.39
C MET A 49 0.10 10.14 6.27
N HIS A 50 -0.39 10.24 5.04
CA HIS A 50 -1.73 10.74 4.72
C HIS A 50 -2.58 9.61 4.16
N LEU A 51 -3.89 9.72 4.33
CA LEU A 51 -4.87 8.73 3.93
C LEU A 51 -6.04 9.37 3.20
N LEU A 52 -6.52 8.70 2.16
CA LEU A 52 -7.71 9.07 1.41
C LEU A 52 -8.93 8.34 1.99
N HIS A 53 -9.92 9.07 2.51
CA HIS A 53 -11.16 8.45 2.99
C HIS A 53 -11.96 7.88 1.81
N SER A 54 -12.51 6.67 1.95
CA SER A 54 -13.30 6.01 0.91
C SER A 54 -14.45 6.86 0.36
N SER A 55 -15.12 7.64 1.22
CA SER A 55 -16.19 8.54 0.78
C SER A 55 -15.74 9.61 -0.21
N LYS A 56 -14.44 9.98 -0.22
CA LYS A 56 -13.89 10.95 -1.18
C LYS A 56 -13.72 10.35 -2.56
N VAL A 57 -13.36 9.07 -2.67
CA VAL A 57 -13.34 8.35 -3.96
C VAL A 57 -14.75 8.21 -4.52
N GLU A 58 -15.75 7.98 -3.65
CA GLU A 58 -17.16 7.91 -4.03
C GLU A 58 -17.69 9.27 -4.49
N GLU A 59 -17.48 10.33 -3.70
CA GLU A 59 -17.92 11.70 -3.99
C GLU A 59 -17.34 12.22 -5.31
N LEU A 60 -16.04 12.03 -5.53
CA LEU A 60 -15.34 12.57 -6.70
C LEU A 60 -15.50 11.69 -7.95
N GLY A 61 -15.83 10.40 -7.78
CA GLY A 61 -15.89 9.45 -8.89
C GLY A 61 -14.55 9.22 -9.60
N ARG A 62 -13.43 9.61 -8.98
CA ARG A 62 -12.04 9.48 -9.46
C ARG A 62 -11.07 9.37 -8.29
N ILE A 63 -9.82 9.00 -8.57
CA ILE A 63 -8.72 9.06 -7.61
C ILE A 63 -8.16 10.49 -7.64
N PRO A 64 -8.20 11.27 -6.55
CA PRO A 64 -7.64 12.61 -6.49
C PRO A 64 -6.11 12.59 -6.39
N GLU A 65 -5.48 13.61 -6.95
CA GLU A 65 -4.06 13.88 -6.78
C GLU A 65 -3.78 14.40 -5.36
N SER A 66 -2.59 14.12 -4.83
CA SER A 66 -2.16 14.57 -3.50
C SER A 66 -2.21 16.09 -3.29
N SER A 67 -2.01 16.88 -4.35
CA SER A 67 -2.06 18.34 -4.30
C SER A 67 -3.48 18.91 -4.11
N GLU A 68 -4.53 18.10 -4.25
CA GLU A 68 -5.92 18.53 -4.11
C GLU A 68 -6.39 18.66 -2.65
N GLY A 69 -5.58 18.25 -1.67
CA GLY A 69 -5.90 18.37 -0.25
C GLY A 69 -7.07 17.51 0.21
N THR A 70 -7.35 16.41 -0.49
CA THR A 70 -8.46 15.49 -0.19
C THR A 70 -8.11 14.42 0.85
N THR A 71 -6.82 14.29 1.18
CA THR A 71 -6.33 13.35 2.19
C THR A 71 -6.25 13.99 3.57
N VAL A 72 -6.21 13.16 4.60
CA VAL A 72 -6.03 13.59 6.00
C VAL A 72 -4.78 12.95 6.57
N GLU A 73 -4.14 13.61 7.54
CA GLU A 73 -3.06 13.00 8.31
C GLU A 73 -3.61 11.75 9.03
N ALA A 74 -2.87 10.64 8.95
CA ALA A 74 -3.36 9.32 9.26
C ALA A 74 -3.81 9.17 10.73
N ILE A 75 -3.06 9.69 11.70
CA ILE A 75 -3.45 9.62 13.13
C ILE A 75 -4.76 10.36 13.36
N SER A 76 -4.87 11.57 12.82
CA SER A 76 -6.07 12.40 12.95
C SER A 76 -7.30 11.72 12.34
N GLY A 77 -7.15 11.08 11.17
CA GLY A 77 -8.22 10.31 10.52
C GLY A 77 -8.65 9.09 11.32
N ILE A 78 -7.70 8.35 11.89
CA ILE A 78 -8.01 7.18 12.73
C ILE A 78 -8.71 7.59 14.03
N GLU A 79 -8.25 8.67 14.66
CA GLU A 79 -8.81 9.16 15.93
C GLU A 79 -10.25 9.69 15.78
N LEU A 80 -10.60 10.23 14.61
CA LEU A 80 -11.95 10.73 14.31
C LEU A 80 -13.04 9.65 14.47
N TYR A 81 -12.75 8.41 14.08
CA TYR A 81 -13.72 7.29 14.11
C TYR A 81 -13.40 6.21 15.15
N GLY A 82 -12.19 6.25 15.71
CA GLY A 82 -11.66 5.27 16.63
C GLY A 82 -11.01 4.08 15.91
N ALA A 83 -9.83 3.66 16.39
CA ALA A 83 -9.01 2.63 15.76
C ALA A 83 -9.72 1.28 15.57
N SER A 84 -10.67 0.92 16.44
CA SER A 84 -11.43 -0.33 16.31
C SER A 84 -12.44 -0.35 15.15
N ARG A 85 -12.69 0.80 14.53
CA ARG A 85 -13.65 0.95 13.42
C ARG A 85 -12.99 1.36 12.12
N VAL A 86 -11.70 1.66 12.13
CA VAL A 86 -10.98 2.10 10.93
C VAL A 86 -10.21 0.94 10.35
N GLU A 87 -10.27 0.77 9.02
CA GLU A 87 -9.36 -0.10 8.28
C GLU A 87 -8.51 0.76 7.34
N VAL A 88 -7.19 0.62 7.42
CA VAL A 88 -6.24 1.24 6.47
C VAL A 88 -5.86 0.23 5.39
N VAL A 89 -6.15 0.54 4.14
CA VAL A 89 -5.95 -0.34 2.99
C VAL A 89 -4.89 0.25 2.05
N MET A 90 -3.79 -0.46 1.87
CA MET A 90 -2.83 -0.20 0.80
C MET A 90 -3.49 -0.58 -0.53
N VAL A 91 -3.49 0.32 -1.51
CA VAL A 91 -3.91 -0.01 -2.88
C VAL A 91 -2.67 -0.11 -3.77
N SER A 92 -2.37 -1.33 -4.23
CA SER A 92 -1.33 -1.57 -5.22
C SER A 92 -1.94 -1.74 -6.61
N HIS A 93 -1.44 -0.99 -7.58
CA HIS A 93 -1.97 -0.98 -8.95
C HIS A 93 -0.97 -0.46 -9.99
N ARG A 94 -1.08 -0.94 -11.23
CA ARG A 94 -0.31 -0.41 -12.38
C ARG A 94 -0.88 0.91 -12.88
N TRP A 95 -0.09 1.96 -13.05
CA TRP A 95 -0.57 3.20 -13.68
C TRP A 95 -1.06 2.96 -15.13
N LEU A 96 -2.31 3.34 -15.41
CA LEU A 96 -2.95 3.09 -16.73
C LEU A 96 -2.61 4.15 -17.77
N ARG A 97 -2.18 5.34 -17.33
CA ARG A 97 -1.69 6.42 -18.20
C ARG A 97 -0.29 6.83 -17.72
N PRO A 98 0.74 5.96 -17.86
CA PRO A 98 2.08 6.31 -17.43
C PRO A 98 2.70 7.35 -18.38
N SER A 99 3.38 8.34 -17.82
CA SER A 99 4.08 9.37 -18.59
C SER A 99 5.32 9.85 -17.82
N ILE A 100 6.36 10.25 -18.55
CA ILE A 100 7.53 10.94 -17.98
C ILE A 100 7.14 12.36 -17.59
N ASP A 101 6.25 13.00 -18.37
CA ASP A 101 5.59 14.24 -17.96
C ASP A 101 4.53 13.90 -16.91
N ILE A 102 4.83 14.28 -15.68
CA ILE A 102 3.98 14.10 -14.50
C ILE A 102 2.58 14.68 -14.68
N LYS A 103 2.42 15.77 -15.45
CA LYS A 103 1.11 16.41 -15.67
C LYS A 103 0.18 15.58 -16.55
N LEU A 104 0.75 14.68 -17.35
CA LEU A 104 0.02 13.75 -18.20
C LEU A 104 -0.10 12.36 -17.56
N ALA A 105 0.69 12.09 -16.52
CA ALA A 105 0.71 10.81 -15.85
C ALA A 105 -0.50 10.68 -14.92
N HIS A 106 -1.19 9.54 -14.98
CA HIS A 106 -2.33 9.27 -14.10
C HIS A 106 -2.46 7.77 -13.79
N PRO A 107 -2.77 7.39 -12.53
CA PRO A 107 -2.87 5.99 -12.16
C PRO A 107 -4.07 5.30 -12.80
N ASP A 108 -5.17 6.03 -12.98
CA ASP A 108 -6.43 5.54 -13.56
C ASP A 108 -6.56 5.83 -15.07
N SER A 109 -7.54 5.18 -15.71
CA SER A 109 -7.95 5.45 -17.10
C SER A 109 -8.77 6.73 -17.21
N GLU A 110 -9.03 7.18 -18.44
CA GLU A 110 -9.92 8.33 -18.73
C GLU A 110 -11.34 8.16 -18.18
N SER A 111 -11.79 6.92 -18.02
CA SER A 111 -13.11 6.59 -17.51
C SER A 111 -13.15 6.30 -16.00
N ASN A 112 -12.04 6.55 -15.30
CA ASN A 112 -11.87 6.32 -13.86
C ASN A 112 -12.25 4.89 -13.42
N CYS A 113 -11.80 3.88 -14.18
CA CYS A 113 -12.17 2.50 -13.94
C CYS A 113 -11.68 1.97 -12.59
N LYS A 114 -10.52 2.39 -12.09
CA LYS A 114 -10.03 1.98 -10.77
C LYS A 114 -10.80 2.64 -9.64
N ALA A 115 -11.12 3.93 -9.75
CA ALA A 115 -11.96 4.59 -8.76
C ALA A 115 -13.31 3.86 -8.61
N LYS A 116 -13.92 3.45 -9.73
CA LYS A 116 -15.14 2.62 -9.74
C LYS A 116 -14.92 1.30 -9.00
N VAL A 117 -13.83 0.58 -9.27
CA VAL A 117 -13.51 -0.68 -8.60
C VAL A 117 -13.24 -0.49 -7.11
N ILE A 118 -12.54 0.57 -6.70
CA ILE A 118 -12.29 0.92 -5.29
C ILE A 118 -13.63 1.16 -4.56
N ASN A 119 -14.57 1.87 -5.20
CA ASN A 119 -15.91 2.09 -4.64
C ASN A 119 -16.69 0.77 -4.52
N GLU A 120 -16.61 -0.11 -5.51
CA GLU A 120 -17.25 -1.43 -5.43
C GLU A 120 -16.61 -2.33 -4.35
N TYR A 121 -15.29 -2.28 -4.20
CA TYR A 121 -14.57 -2.96 -3.13
C TYR A 121 -14.97 -2.41 -1.76
N THR A 122 -15.06 -1.08 -1.60
CA THR A 122 -15.55 -0.43 -0.37
C THR A 122 -16.92 -0.98 0.03
N LYS A 123 -17.86 -1.04 -0.91
CA LYS A 123 -19.21 -1.58 -0.68
C LYS A 123 -19.16 -3.04 -0.24
N TRP A 124 -18.37 -3.86 -0.93
CA TRP A 124 -18.20 -5.27 -0.57
C TRP A 124 -17.61 -5.43 0.83
N ARG A 125 -16.51 -4.71 1.13
CA ARG A 125 -15.78 -4.82 2.40
C ARG A 125 -16.64 -4.39 3.58
N ARG A 126 -17.36 -3.27 3.45
CA ARG A 126 -18.30 -2.80 4.49
C ARG A 126 -19.41 -3.83 4.77
N LYS A 127 -19.96 -4.49 3.73
CA LYS A 127 -20.94 -5.57 3.90
C LYS A 127 -20.33 -6.79 4.59
N TRP A 128 -19.14 -7.20 4.18
CA TRP A 128 -18.42 -8.34 4.76
C TRP A 128 -18.12 -8.11 6.24
N VAL A 129 -17.56 -6.94 6.61
CA VAL A 129 -17.23 -6.62 8.00
C VAL A 129 -18.50 -6.51 8.84
N LYS A 130 -19.56 -5.88 8.33
CA LYS A 130 -20.84 -5.81 9.03
C LYS A 130 -21.41 -7.21 9.29
N HIS A 131 -21.34 -8.10 8.32
CA HIS A 131 -21.84 -9.47 8.47
C HIS A 131 -20.99 -10.29 9.45
N LYS A 132 -19.66 -10.24 9.33
CA LYS A 132 -18.75 -11.10 10.10
C LYS A 132 -18.43 -10.58 11.51
N HIS A 133 -18.42 -9.26 11.68
CA HIS A 133 -17.97 -8.60 12.91
C HIS A 133 -19.04 -7.69 13.55
N GLY A 134 -20.19 -7.49 12.90
CA GLY A 134 -21.32 -6.78 13.50
C GLY A 134 -21.19 -5.25 13.51
N PHE A 135 -20.21 -4.66 12.83
CA PHE A 135 -20.03 -3.20 12.74
C PHE A 135 -19.74 -2.74 11.31
N LEU A 136 -19.98 -1.45 11.03
CA LEU A 136 -19.61 -0.83 9.76
C LEU A 136 -18.22 -0.19 9.91
N PRO A 137 -17.22 -0.60 9.12
CA PRO A 137 -15.89 -0.01 9.18
C PRO A 137 -15.81 1.27 8.36
N GLU A 138 -15.04 2.25 8.83
CA GLU A 138 -14.57 3.38 8.05
C GLU A 138 -13.28 2.99 7.34
N ILE A 139 -13.27 3.14 6.01
CA ILE A 139 -12.17 2.65 5.17
C ILE A 139 -11.37 3.85 4.68
N TYR A 140 -10.07 3.81 4.98
CA TYR A 140 -9.08 4.72 4.44
C TYR A 140 -8.16 3.97 3.47
N TYR A 141 -7.80 4.64 2.40
CA TYR A 141 -6.87 4.15 1.41
C TYR A 141 -5.54 4.88 1.51
N TRP A 142 -4.45 4.12 1.46
CA TRP A 142 -3.16 4.64 1.05
C TRP A 142 -3.00 4.32 -0.44
N ILE A 143 -2.99 5.37 -1.26
CA ILE A 143 -2.80 5.31 -2.71
C ILE A 143 -1.63 6.25 -3.00
N ASP A 144 -0.57 5.74 -3.64
CA ASP A 144 0.63 6.52 -3.96
C ASP A 144 0.30 7.90 -4.55
N TYR A 145 -0.58 7.94 -5.55
CA TYR A 145 -0.99 9.16 -6.24
C TYR A 145 -1.69 10.19 -5.36
N SER A 146 -2.51 9.74 -4.42
CA SER A 146 -3.28 10.61 -3.51
C SER A 146 -2.50 10.97 -2.24
N CYS A 147 -1.57 10.12 -1.82
CA CYS A 147 -0.89 10.25 -0.53
C CYS A 147 0.54 10.78 -0.64
N VAL A 148 1.15 10.75 -1.84
CA VAL A 148 2.50 11.22 -2.09
C VAL A 148 2.46 12.34 -3.12
N ASP A 149 3.19 13.43 -2.85
CA ASP A 149 3.46 14.47 -3.85
C ASP A 149 4.30 13.87 -4.98
N GLN A 150 3.67 13.73 -6.15
CA GLN A 150 4.30 13.10 -7.31
C GLN A 150 5.49 13.93 -7.82
N SER A 151 5.55 15.23 -7.50
CA SER A 151 6.69 16.09 -7.85
C SER A 151 7.89 15.92 -6.90
N GLN A 152 7.71 15.25 -5.77
CA GLN A 152 8.71 15.07 -4.71
C GLN A 152 8.82 13.62 -4.20
N THR A 153 8.77 12.64 -5.12
CA THR A 153 8.77 11.21 -4.77
C THR A 153 10.03 10.72 -4.06
N ALA A 154 11.18 11.39 -4.25
CA ALA A 154 12.45 10.99 -3.64
C ALA A 154 12.39 10.93 -2.09
N ASN A 155 11.60 11.82 -1.47
CA ASN A 155 11.41 11.82 -0.02
C ASN A 155 10.41 10.76 0.47
N ALA A 156 9.70 10.12 -0.45
CA ALA A 156 8.64 9.18 -0.15
C ALA A 156 9.05 7.73 -0.36
N VAL A 157 9.82 7.43 -1.40
CA VAL A 157 10.29 6.05 -1.66
C VAL A 157 10.97 5.39 -0.45
N PRO A 158 11.85 6.07 0.33
CA PRO A 158 12.46 5.47 1.52
C PRO A 158 11.47 5.05 2.59
N LEU A 159 10.28 5.66 2.61
CA LEU A 159 9.23 5.44 3.59
C LEU A 159 8.17 4.43 3.09
N LEU A 160 8.21 4.01 1.82
CA LEU A 160 7.26 3.03 1.26
C LEU A 160 7.14 1.76 2.11
N PRO A 161 8.24 1.09 2.52
CA PRO A 161 8.15 -0.10 3.36
C PRO A 161 7.38 0.10 4.66
N ILE A 162 7.60 1.24 5.33
CA ILE A 162 6.94 1.53 6.60
C ILE A 162 5.48 1.94 6.41
N TRP A 163 5.12 2.63 5.32
CA TRP A 163 3.73 2.91 5.01
C TRP A 163 2.93 1.65 4.67
N VAL A 164 3.54 0.71 3.93
CA VAL A 164 2.94 -0.62 3.72
C VAL A 164 2.73 -1.33 5.06
N ALA A 165 3.70 -1.28 5.97
CA ALA A 165 3.57 -1.85 7.31
C ALA A 165 2.48 -1.19 8.18
N CYS A 166 2.21 0.10 7.94
CA CYS A 166 1.14 0.85 8.59
C CYS A 166 -0.25 0.50 8.03
N CYS A 167 -0.34 -0.21 6.91
CA CYS A 167 -1.61 -0.64 6.34
C CYS A 167 -2.02 -2.01 6.90
N GLU A 168 -3.31 -2.13 7.22
CA GLU A 168 -3.90 -3.37 7.73
C GLU A 168 -4.20 -4.38 6.63
N ARG A 169 -4.55 -3.87 5.45
CA ARG A 169 -4.97 -4.69 4.31
C ARG A 169 -4.21 -4.29 3.06
N PHE A 170 -4.14 -5.23 2.13
CA PHE A 170 -3.57 -5.03 0.81
C PHE A 170 -4.62 -5.34 -0.25
N LEU A 171 -4.97 -4.33 -1.04
CA LEU A 171 -5.84 -4.43 -2.19
C LEU A 171 -4.99 -4.33 -3.46
N GLN A 172 -4.95 -5.41 -4.22
CA GLN A 172 -4.35 -5.46 -5.54
C GLN A 172 -5.44 -5.24 -6.60
N ILE A 173 -5.31 -4.18 -7.39
CA ILE A 173 -6.13 -3.98 -8.59
C ILE A 173 -5.36 -4.55 -9.77
N GLU A 174 -5.71 -5.77 -10.17
CA GLU A 174 -5.01 -6.53 -11.19
C GLU A 174 -5.42 -6.07 -12.60
N THR A 175 -4.38 -5.89 -13.42
CA THR A 175 -4.46 -5.66 -14.86
C THR A 175 -3.58 -6.71 -15.54
N PRO A 176 -3.74 -6.99 -16.85
CA PRO A 176 -2.95 -8.03 -17.52
C PRO A 176 -1.44 -7.93 -17.28
N GLU A 177 -0.88 -6.71 -17.25
CA GLU A 177 0.55 -6.45 -17.06
C GLU A 177 0.91 -6.01 -15.62
N TYR A 178 0.03 -6.23 -14.64
CA TYR A 178 0.29 -5.84 -13.25
C TYR A 178 1.57 -6.52 -12.73
N HIS A 179 1.66 -7.84 -12.95
CA HIS A 179 2.79 -8.66 -12.50
C HIS A 179 4.05 -8.41 -13.31
N ASP A 180 4.02 -7.64 -14.40
CA ASP A 180 5.21 -7.29 -15.15
C ASP A 180 5.94 -6.08 -14.54
N ARG A 181 5.30 -5.34 -13.63
CA ARG A 181 5.85 -4.11 -13.06
C ARG A 181 6.67 -4.36 -11.81
N ALA A 182 7.91 -3.88 -11.81
CA ALA A 182 8.84 -4.04 -10.69
C ALA A 182 8.26 -3.48 -9.36
N TRP A 183 7.66 -2.30 -9.41
CA TRP A 183 7.02 -1.66 -8.26
C TRP A 183 5.84 -2.48 -7.70
N CYS A 184 4.99 -3.04 -8.55
CA CYS A 184 3.88 -3.90 -8.10
C CYS A 184 4.39 -5.19 -7.44
N ARG A 185 5.49 -5.77 -7.96
CA ARG A 185 6.16 -6.93 -7.34
C ARG A 185 6.74 -6.59 -5.97
N VAL A 186 7.45 -5.48 -5.83
CA VAL A 186 8.05 -5.10 -4.54
C VAL A 186 6.97 -4.81 -3.50
N GLU A 187 5.89 -4.10 -3.85
CA GLU A 187 4.77 -3.83 -2.94
C GLU A 187 4.10 -5.11 -2.44
N THR A 188 3.94 -6.10 -3.33
CA THR A 188 3.41 -7.42 -3.00
C THR A 188 4.29 -8.12 -1.95
N ILE A 189 5.61 -8.04 -2.10
CA ILE A 189 6.55 -8.60 -1.13
C ILE A 189 6.50 -7.82 0.20
N LEU A 190 6.58 -6.50 0.14
CA LEU A 190 6.51 -5.64 1.32
C LEU A 190 5.26 -5.94 2.15
N SER A 191 4.11 -6.13 1.49
CA SER A 191 2.87 -6.52 2.15
C SER A 191 2.95 -7.92 2.80
N HIS A 192 3.51 -8.91 2.11
CA HIS A 192 3.68 -10.25 2.68
C HIS A 192 4.52 -10.22 3.96
N ILE A 193 5.60 -9.43 3.97
CA ILE A 193 6.48 -9.33 5.14
C ILE A 193 5.81 -8.49 6.23
N PHE A 194 5.35 -7.29 5.91
CA PHE A 194 5.04 -6.28 6.92
C PHE A 194 3.57 -6.21 7.32
N SER A 195 2.65 -6.70 6.49
CA SER A 195 1.23 -6.72 6.85
C SER A 195 0.91 -7.91 7.74
N PHE A 196 0.07 -7.67 8.76
CA PHE A 196 -0.43 -8.74 9.63
C PHE A 196 -1.53 -9.59 8.97
N ALA A 197 -2.30 -9.00 8.05
CA ALA A 197 -3.39 -9.69 7.37
C ALA A 197 -2.82 -10.91 6.65
N ASP A 198 -3.48 -12.06 6.74
CA ASP A 198 -2.97 -13.34 6.24
C ASP A 198 -3.00 -13.46 4.71
N HIS A 199 -3.79 -12.63 4.02
CA HIS A 199 -4.00 -12.68 2.58
C HIS A 199 -4.03 -11.30 1.93
N HIS A 200 -3.80 -11.28 0.62
CA HIS A 200 -4.09 -10.13 -0.24
C HIS A 200 -5.51 -10.24 -0.80
N THR A 201 -6.21 -9.12 -0.96
CA THR A 201 -7.44 -9.09 -1.75
C THR A 201 -7.13 -8.64 -3.16
N VAL A 202 -7.61 -9.38 -4.16
CA VAL A 202 -7.33 -9.13 -5.57
C VAL A 202 -8.66 -8.88 -6.29
N VAL A 203 -8.72 -7.80 -7.06
CA VAL A 203 -9.87 -7.42 -7.90
C VAL A 203 -9.38 -7.05 -9.29
N ASP A 204 -10.18 -7.30 -10.32
CA ASP A 204 -9.91 -6.80 -11.68
C ASP A 204 -10.65 -5.48 -11.95
N LEU A 205 -10.42 -4.88 -13.13
CA LEU A 205 -11.10 -3.64 -13.55
C LEU A 205 -12.62 -3.79 -13.77
N GLY A 206 -13.09 -5.02 -13.92
CA GLY A 206 -14.50 -5.41 -14.07
C GLY A 206 -15.21 -5.69 -12.75
N PHE A 207 -14.49 -5.73 -11.61
CA PHE A 207 -15.05 -6.10 -10.32
C PHE A 207 -16.30 -5.27 -9.96
N ARG A 208 -17.32 -5.95 -9.44
CA ARG A 208 -18.56 -5.37 -8.92
C ARG A 208 -18.92 -6.05 -7.62
N CYS A 209 -19.47 -5.30 -6.67
CA CYS A 209 -19.92 -5.84 -5.41
C CYS A 209 -21.08 -6.83 -5.62
N ARG A 210 -20.81 -8.14 -5.51
CA ARG A 210 -21.79 -9.23 -5.60
C ARG A 210 -22.02 -9.95 -4.26
N TRP A 211 -22.16 -9.18 -3.18
CA TRP A 211 -22.45 -9.74 -1.85
C TRP A 211 -23.67 -10.70 -1.89
N PRO A 212 -23.61 -11.92 -1.31
CA PRO A 212 -22.64 -12.40 -0.32
C PRO A 212 -21.41 -13.15 -0.87
N ASP A 213 -21.11 -13.05 -2.17
CA ASP A 213 -19.90 -13.65 -2.71
C ASP A 213 -18.65 -13.15 -1.97
N SER A 214 -17.83 -14.08 -1.46
CA SER A 214 -16.60 -13.79 -0.73
C SER A 214 -15.34 -13.96 -1.59
N GLY A 215 -15.52 -14.27 -2.88
CA GLY A 215 -14.44 -14.60 -3.79
C GLY A 215 -13.87 -16.00 -3.57
N VAL A 216 -12.80 -16.28 -4.30
CA VAL A 216 -12.11 -17.57 -4.33
C VAL A 216 -10.71 -17.42 -3.76
N GLU A 217 -10.35 -18.31 -2.84
CA GLU A 217 -8.99 -18.41 -2.33
C GLU A 217 -8.07 -18.98 -3.42
N THR A 218 -6.97 -18.29 -3.67
CA THR A 218 -5.96 -18.63 -4.65
C THR A 218 -4.57 -18.39 -4.09
N GLU A 219 -3.56 -18.84 -4.81
CA GLU A 219 -2.17 -18.57 -4.47
C GLU A 219 -1.48 -17.83 -5.61
N MET A 220 -0.55 -16.95 -5.27
CA MET A 220 0.29 -16.23 -6.21
C MET A 220 1.75 -16.38 -5.83
N VAL A 221 2.59 -16.77 -6.79
CA VAL A 221 4.03 -16.87 -6.58
C VAL A 221 4.65 -15.48 -6.57
N ILE A 222 5.51 -15.21 -5.59
CA ILE A 222 6.29 -13.97 -5.54
C ILE A 222 7.33 -13.97 -6.65
N CYS A 223 7.21 -13.02 -7.58
CA CYS A 223 8.20 -12.81 -8.63
C CYS A 223 9.30 -11.82 -8.21
N ASP A 224 10.49 -11.98 -8.77
CA ASP A 224 11.62 -11.05 -8.53
C ASP A 224 11.28 -9.63 -9.03
N PRO A 225 11.29 -8.61 -8.14
CA PRO A 225 11.12 -7.23 -8.56
C PRO A 225 12.17 -6.76 -9.57
N GLU A 226 13.40 -7.25 -9.51
CA GLU A 226 14.48 -6.84 -10.43
C GLU A 226 14.24 -7.29 -11.87
N CYS A 227 13.45 -8.34 -12.07
CA CYS A 227 13.03 -8.80 -13.39
C CYS A 227 11.79 -8.06 -13.93
N GLY A 228 11.25 -7.09 -13.18
CA GLY A 228 10.09 -6.31 -13.59
C GLY A 228 10.45 -5.10 -14.46
N ALA A 229 9.50 -4.69 -15.29
CA ALA A 229 9.57 -3.44 -16.05
C ALA A 229 9.48 -2.23 -15.13
N THR A 230 10.30 -1.21 -15.41
CA THR A 230 10.28 0.10 -14.77
C THR A 230 9.86 1.17 -15.78
N THR A 231 9.18 2.23 -15.33
CA THR A 231 8.94 3.40 -16.19
C THR A 231 10.18 4.28 -16.26
N LYS A 232 10.95 4.33 -15.16
CA LYS A 232 12.21 5.06 -15.08
C LYS A 232 13.32 4.10 -14.66
N GLU A 233 14.36 3.99 -15.48
CA GLU A 233 15.48 3.10 -15.20
C GLU A 233 16.26 3.49 -13.93
N GLU A 234 16.18 4.77 -13.54
CA GLU A 234 16.73 5.31 -12.29
C GLU A 234 16.08 4.71 -11.02
N ASP A 235 14.93 4.05 -11.14
CA ASP A 235 14.28 3.36 -10.01
C ASP A 235 15.00 2.05 -9.64
N LYS A 236 15.80 1.47 -10.54
CA LYS A 236 16.41 0.14 -10.34
C LYS A 236 17.29 0.05 -9.09
N PRO A 237 18.19 1.01 -8.79
CA PRO A 237 18.94 1.00 -7.53
C PRO A 237 18.05 0.99 -6.28
N LEU A 238 16.94 1.73 -6.30
CA LEU A 238 15.98 1.79 -5.18
C LEU A 238 15.27 0.44 -5.01
N LEU A 239 14.83 -0.16 -6.11
CA LEU A 239 14.24 -1.50 -6.12
C LEU A 239 15.20 -2.56 -5.57
N ARG A 240 16.49 -2.49 -5.91
CA ARG A 240 17.51 -3.40 -5.35
C ARG A 240 17.68 -3.21 -3.84
N ARG A 241 17.71 -1.97 -3.37
CA ARG A 241 17.81 -1.67 -1.94
C ARG A 241 16.61 -2.25 -1.18
N LEU A 242 15.40 -2.03 -1.70
CA LEU A 242 14.18 -2.63 -1.16
C LEU A 242 14.23 -4.16 -1.19
N THR A 243 14.65 -4.75 -2.31
CA THR A 243 14.80 -6.20 -2.47
C THR A 243 15.84 -6.80 -1.53
N SER A 244 16.88 -6.05 -1.15
CA SER A 244 17.83 -6.47 -0.13
C SER A 244 17.20 -6.44 1.26
N LEU A 245 16.54 -5.34 1.63
CA LEU A 245 15.88 -5.18 2.93
C LEU A 245 14.90 -6.33 3.22
N ILE A 246 14.12 -6.75 2.22
CA ILE A 246 13.10 -7.80 2.38
C ILE A 246 13.67 -9.20 2.60
N ARG A 247 14.92 -9.47 2.19
CA ARG A 247 15.53 -10.81 2.35
C ARG A 247 15.94 -11.07 3.79
N ASP A 248 16.28 -10.01 4.51
CA ASP A 248 16.87 -10.07 5.85
C ASP A 248 15.84 -9.89 6.97
N VAL A 249 14.57 -9.68 6.64
CA VAL A 249 13.49 -9.44 7.61
C VAL A 249 12.50 -10.59 7.62
N GLU A 250 12.19 -11.11 8.81
CA GLU A 250 11.13 -12.10 8.98
C GLU A 250 9.73 -11.47 8.85
N PRO A 251 8.75 -12.18 8.28
CA PRO A 251 7.37 -11.71 8.26
C PRO A 251 6.81 -11.41 9.66
N VAL A 252 6.03 -10.33 9.76
CA VAL A 252 5.30 -9.94 10.98
C VAL A 252 4.32 -11.02 11.41
N ASN A 253 3.63 -11.63 10.43
CA ASN A 253 2.77 -12.77 10.69
C ASN A 253 3.63 -14.03 10.78
N SER A 254 3.80 -14.57 12.00
CA SER A 254 4.63 -15.74 12.27
C SER A 254 4.18 -17.03 11.58
N MET A 255 2.97 -17.04 10.99
CA MET A 255 2.48 -18.17 10.19
C MET A 255 3.00 -18.13 8.75
N ARG A 256 3.62 -17.03 8.32
CA ARG A 256 4.17 -16.89 6.97
C ARG A 256 5.61 -17.41 6.92
N PRO A 257 5.99 -18.13 5.86
CA PRO A 257 7.37 -18.51 5.66
C PRO A 257 8.23 -17.29 5.29
N GLN A 258 9.54 -17.39 5.58
CA GLN A 258 10.54 -16.50 5.01
C GLN A 258 10.42 -16.49 3.49
N ILE A 259 10.66 -15.33 2.88
CA ILE A 259 10.54 -15.21 1.43
C ILE A 259 11.72 -15.87 0.73
N VAL A 260 11.38 -16.73 -0.23
CA VAL A 260 12.24 -17.24 -1.28
C VAL A 260 11.60 -16.80 -2.61
N VAL A 261 12.21 -15.81 -3.25
CA VAL A 261 11.72 -15.24 -4.50
C VAL A 261 11.64 -16.33 -5.57
N GLY A 262 10.51 -16.40 -6.27
CA GLY A 262 10.23 -17.44 -7.27
C GLY A 262 9.58 -18.72 -6.69
N GLU A 263 9.54 -18.88 -5.37
CA GLU A 263 9.02 -20.09 -4.71
C GLU A 263 7.91 -19.77 -3.70
N THR A 264 8.07 -18.73 -2.90
CA THR A 264 7.08 -18.35 -1.88
C THR A 264 5.76 -17.98 -2.53
N LYS A 265 4.69 -18.58 -2.00
CA LYS A 265 3.32 -18.32 -2.40
C LYS A 265 2.62 -17.41 -1.41
N ILE A 266 1.89 -16.43 -1.92
CA ILE A 266 1.02 -15.54 -1.16
C ILE A 266 -0.41 -16.02 -1.33
N LYS A 267 -1.08 -16.19 -0.20
CA LYS A 267 -2.52 -16.42 -0.14
C LYS A 267 -3.28 -15.19 -0.63
N CYS A 268 -4.16 -15.36 -1.60
CA CYS A 268 -4.95 -14.30 -2.21
C CYS A 268 -6.44 -14.66 -2.18
N TYR A 269 -7.30 -13.69 -1.89
CA TYR A 269 -8.74 -13.78 -2.14
C TYR A 269 -9.07 -12.97 -3.39
N ARG A 270 -9.47 -13.66 -4.45
CA ARG A 270 -9.89 -13.06 -5.71
C ARG A 270 -11.39 -12.86 -5.69
N LEU A 271 -11.83 -11.59 -5.77
CA LEU A 271 -13.24 -11.21 -5.79
C LEU A 271 -13.75 -10.94 -7.20
#